data_AF-A0A378F7X1-F1
#
_entry.id   AF-A0A378F7X1-F1
#
_cell.length_a   1.000
_cell.length_b   1.000
_cell.length_c   1.000
_cell.angle_alpha   90.00
_cell.angle_beta   90.00
_cell.angle_gamma   90.00
#
_symmetry.space_group_name_H-M   'P 1'
#
loop_
_entity.id
_entity.type
_entity.pdbx_description
1 polymer ?
#
loop_
_entity_poly.entity_id
_entity_poly.type
_entity_poly.pdbx_seq_one_letter_code
_entity_poly.pdbx_strand_id
1 'polypeptide(L)' 'MHAFKLKHPVPDLQPIGSVSLLGATPTAGDPQVAGAMIYGEPQDAFTCGLFSSTEGSFTMTYPFTEHATVLEAKWS' A
#
# COMPACT_ATOMS: atom_id res chain seq x y z
N MET A 1 16.01 -11.22 2.65
CA MET A 1 15.39 -9.88 2.53
C MET A 1 15.68 -9.37 1.12
N HIS A 2 14.65 -9.11 0.31
CA HIS A 2 14.81 -8.57 -1.04
C HIS A 2 14.79 -7.04 -0.95
N ALA A 3 15.86 -6.38 -1.42
CA ALA A 3 15.95 -4.93 -1.37
C ALA A 3 15.28 -4.32 -2.62
N PHE A 4 14.26 -3.50 -2.43
CA PHE A 4 13.69 -2.69 -3.50
C PHE A 4 14.60 -1.50 -3.79
N LYS A 5 14.90 -1.30 -5.07
CA LYS A 5 15.71 -0.18 -5.56
C LYS A 5 14.84 0.73 -6.39
N LEU A 6 15.12 2.04 -6.33
CA LEU A 6 14.48 3.01 -7.22
C LEU A 6 14.70 2.60 -8.68
N LYS A 7 13.65 2.70 -9.51
CA LYS A 7 13.70 2.41 -10.96
C LYS A 7 14.03 0.95 -11.32
N HIS A 8 13.87 0.01 -10.37
CA HIS A 8 13.95 -1.42 -10.65
C HIS A 8 12.56 -2.05 -10.70
N PRO A 9 12.39 -3.17 -11.42
CA PRO A 9 11.13 -3.91 -11.41
C PRO A 9 10.74 -4.31 -9.99
N VAL A 10 9.46 -4.13 -9.68
CA VAL A 10 8.81 -4.66 -8.47
C VAL A 10 7.87 -5.81 -8.85
N PRO A 11 7.54 -6.73 -7.93
CA PRO A 11 6.51 -7.74 -8.15
C PRO A 11 5.17 -7.11 -8.56
N ASP A 12 4.38 -7.87 -9.31
CA ASP A 12 3.01 -7.47 -9.63
C ASP A 12 2.18 -7.33 -8.35
N LEU A 13 1.47 -6.20 -8.25
CA LEU A 13 0.58 -5.93 -7.13
C LEU A 13 -0.80 -6.54 -7.40
N GLN A 14 -1.37 -7.19 -6.40
CA GLN A 14 -2.71 -7.75 -6.48
C GLN A 14 -3.75 -6.66 -6.20
N PRO A 15 -4.77 -6.48 -7.06
CA PRO A 15 -5.85 -5.54 -6.80
C PRO A 15 -6.60 -5.91 -5.53
N ILE A 16 -6.79 -4.92 -4.65
CA ILE A 16 -7.64 -5.02 -3.47
C ILE A 16 -9.00 -4.36 -3.76
N GLY A 17 -8.99 -3.27 -4.52
CA GLY A 17 -10.18 -2.48 -4.86
C GLY A 17 -10.20 -1.16 -4.10
N SER A 18 -11.38 -0.64 -3.77
CA SER A 18 -11.52 0.60 -3.01
C SER A 18 -10.74 0.52 -1.69
N VAL A 19 -10.03 1.59 -1.34
CA VAL A 19 -9.32 1.73 -0.06
C VAL A 19 -10.25 1.55 1.15
N SER A 20 -11.55 1.76 0.98
CA SER A 20 -12.56 1.51 2.01
C SER A 20 -12.64 0.05 2.47
N LEU A 21 -12.26 -0.91 1.61
CA LEU A 21 -12.16 -2.33 1.97
C LEU A 21 -11.09 -2.62 3.02
N LEU A 22 -10.15 -1.68 3.21
CA LEU A 22 -9.12 -1.72 4.26
C LEU A 22 -9.52 -0.97 5.53
N GLY A 23 -10.74 -0.42 5.58
CA GLY A 23 -11.24 0.36 6.72
C GLY A 23 -10.91 1.85 6.65
N ALA A 24 -10.33 2.33 5.55
CA ALA A 24 -10.13 3.76 5.33
C ALA A 24 -11.45 4.48 5.02
N THR A 25 -11.49 5.78 5.27
CA THR A 25 -12.57 6.68 4.82
C THR A 25 -12.06 7.54 3.67
N PRO A 26 -12.51 7.35 2.42
CA PRO A 26 -12.22 8.27 1.32
C PRO A 26 -12.68 9.69 1.63
N THR A 27 -11.84 10.68 1.35
CA THR A 27 -12.14 12.12 1.53
C THR A 27 -12.17 12.88 0.21
N ALA A 28 -11.56 12.35 -0.86
CA ALA A 28 -11.77 12.77 -2.24
C ALA A 28 -11.55 11.60 -3.22
N GLY A 29 -12.47 11.46 -4.18
CA GLY A 29 -12.47 10.34 -5.12
C GLY A 29 -12.77 9.00 -4.45
N ASP A 30 -12.47 7.91 -5.16
CA ASP A 30 -12.49 6.54 -4.63
C ASP A 30 -11.15 5.84 -4.95
N PRO A 31 -10.11 6.06 -4.13
CA PRO A 31 -8.78 5.49 -4.38
C PRO A 31 -8.85 3.97 -4.49
N GLN A 32 -8.45 3.43 -5.65
CA GLN A 32 -8.31 2.00 -5.85
C GLN A 32 -6.88 1.60 -5.48
N VAL A 33 -6.74 0.55 -4.67
CA VAL A 33 -5.47 0.14 -4.10
C VAL A 33 -5.12 -1.28 -4.49
N ALA A 34 -3.82 -1.55 -4.54
CA ALA A 34 -3.24 -2.85 -4.83
C ALA A 34 -1.99 -3.05 -3.98
N GLY A 35 -1.70 -4.30 -3.61
CA GLY A 35 -0.56 -4.62 -2.77
C GLY A 35 0.09 -5.97 -3.07
N ALA A 36 1.32 -6.12 -2.58
CA ALA A 36 2.04 -7.40 -2.58
C ALA A 36 2.75 -7.57 -1.24
N MET A 37 2.49 -8.70 -0.56
CA MET A 37 3.20 -9.09 0.65
C MET A 37 4.56 -9.66 0.27
N ILE A 38 5.62 -9.13 0.87
CA ILE A 38 7.02 -9.49 0.57
C ILE A 38 7.65 -10.27 1.72
N TYR A 39 7.19 -10.03 2.94
CA TYR A 39 7.63 -10.74 4.14
C TYR A 39 6.50 -10.83 5.17
N GLY A 40 6.38 -11.99 5.80
CA GLY A 40 5.39 -12.27 6.83
C GLY A 40 4.00 -12.55 6.26
N GLU A 41 3.17 -13.16 7.09
CA GLU A 41 1.75 -13.43 6.85
C GLU A 41 0.88 -12.44 7.63
N PRO A 42 -0.41 -12.24 7.29
CA PRO A 42 -1.25 -11.21 7.93
C PRO A 42 -1.42 -11.32 9.45
N GLN A 43 -1.07 -12.47 10.04
CA GLN A 43 -1.20 -12.79 11.46
C GLN A 43 0.15 -12.72 12.19
N ASP A 44 1.24 -12.53 11.45
CA ASP A 44 2.55 -12.36 12.03
C ASP A 44 2.67 -10.98 12.69
N ALA A 45 3.49 -10.91 13.74
CA ALA A 45 3.75 -9.67 14.47
C ALA A 45 4.45 -8.59 13.61
N PHE A 46 5.01 -8.98 12.46
CA PHE A 46 5.71 -8.08 11.54
C PHE A 46 5.51 -8.53 10.10
N THR A 47 5.06 -7.59 9.27
CA THR A 47 4.89 -7.78 7.84
C THR A 47 5.56 -6.66 7.06
N CYS A 48 5.90 -6.94 5.80
CA CYS A 48 6.42 -5.94 4.88
C CYS A 48 5.85 -6.19 3.49
N GLY A 49 5.44 -5.13 2.82
CA GLY A 49 4.83 -5.21 1.51
C GLY A 49 5.05 -3.96 0.68
N LEU A 50 4.61 -4.05 -0.58
CA LEU A 50 4.42 -2.90 -1.44
C LEU A 50 2.94 -2.55 -1.48
N PHE A 51 2.66 -1.26 -1.52
CA PHE A 51 1.32 -0.69 -1.59
C PHE A 51 1.28 0.37 -2.68
N SER A 52 0.20 0.41 -3.43
CA SER A 52 -0.08 1.45 -4.42
C SER A 52 -1.52 1.91 -4.30
N SER A 53 -1.74 3.15 -4.72
CA SER A 53 -3.06 3.77 -4.78
C SER A 53 -3.18 4.56 -6.07
N THR A 54 -4.35 4.55 -6.69
CA THR A 54 -4.71 5.59 -7.67
C THR A 54 -4.85 6.95 -6.98
N GLU A 55 -4.97 8.01 -7.77
CA GLU A 55 -5.16 9.36 -7.28
C GLU A 55 -6.42 9.49 -6.40
N GLY A 56 -6.31 10.30 -5.35
CA GLY A 56 -7.39 10.64 -4.42
C GLY A 56 -6.85 10.87 -3.01
N SER A 57 -7.75 10.96 -2.04
CA SER A 57 -7.38 11.14 -0.63
C SER A 57 -8.29 10.34 0.30
N PHE A 58 -7.74 9.91 1.44
CA PHE A 58 -8.45 9.15 2.45
C PHE A 58 -7.82 9.37 3.84
N THR A 59 -8.58 9.03 4.88
CA THR A 59 -8.07 8.91 6.26
C THR A 59 -8.07 7.44 6.69
N MET A 60 -7.06 7.05 7.46
CA MET A 60 -6.90 5.68 7.95
C MET A 60 -6.33 5.73 9.38
N THR A 61 -6.89 4.91 10.27
CA THR A 61 -6.33 4.65 11.60
C THR A 61 -5.89 3.20 11.65
N TYR A 62 -4.59 2.96 11.77
CA TYR A 62 -4.07 1.60 11.90
C TYR A 62 -4.06 1.15 13.36
N PRO A 63 -4.41 -0.13 13.65
CA PRO A 63 -4.24 -0.72 14.97
C PRO A 63 -2.77 -1.13 15.25
N PHE A 64 -1.84 -0.75 14.37
CA PHE A 64 -0.42 -1.06 14.42
C PHE A 64 0.41 0.15 13.99
N THR A 65 1.72 0.09 14.22
CA THR A 65 2.67 1.10 13.73
C THR A 65 3.11 0.77 12.32
N GLU A 66 2.95 1.71 11.39
CA GLU A 66 3.40 1.60 10.01
C GLU A 66 4.63 2.48 9.77
N HIS A 67 5.58 1.99 8.98
CA HIS A 67 6.63 2.79 8.38
C HIS A 67 6.63 2.56 6.88
N ALA A 68 6.52 3.64 6.11
CA ALA A 68 6.49 3.60 4.65
C ALA A 68 7.52 4.56 4.07
N THR A 69 8.10 4.18 2.94
CA THR A 69 8.91 5.05 2.09
C THR A 69 8.30 5.09 0.71
N VAL A 70 8.14 6.28 0.14
CA VAL A 70 7.62 6.43 -1.22
C VAL A 70 8.67 5.94 -2.22
N LEU A 71 8.35 4.89 -2.97
CA LEU A 71 9.21 4.35 -4.02
C LEU A 71 9.04 5.11 -5.34
N GLU A 72 7.78 5.37 -5.72
CA GLU A 72 7.40 6.13 -6.91
C GLU A 72 6.17 6.98 -6.61
N ALA A 73 6.11 8.17 -7.19
CA ALA A 73 4.94 9.03 -7.18
C ALA A 73 4.82 9.74 -8.52
N LYS A 74 3.59 9.87 -9.02
CA LYS A 74 3.29 10.75 -10.14
C LYS A 74 2.40 11.87 -9.62
N TRP A 75 2.91 13.09 -9.70
CA TRP A 75 2.13 14.30 -9.45
C TRP A 75 1.70 14.84 -10.81
N SER A 76 0.40 15.05 -11.01
CA SER A 76 -0.15 15.76 -12.16
C SER A 76 -0.24 17.25 -11.89
#